data_AF-A0A8C8IR52-F1
#
_entry.id   AF-A0A8C8IR52-F1
#
_cell.length_a   1.000
_cell.length_b   1.000
_cell.length_c   1.000
_cell.angle_alpha   90.00
_cell.angle_beta   90.00
_cell.angle_gamma   90.00
#
_symmetry.space_group_name_H-M   'P 1'
#
loop_
_entity.id
_entity.type
_entity.pdbx_description
1 polymer ?
#
loop_
_entity_poly.entity_id
_entity_poly.type
_entity_poly.pdbx_seq_one_letter_code
_entity_poly.pdbx_strand_id
1 'polypeptide(L)'
;MWPVSSRRRRRGRQSLGSGAWLGSGGWRGAWREAVSEGVQATLKSVHLDRPEQNASWLAIHLGMLGKAIVEDLKKVKGELQGSYPPSFDVFSTYVSCYHGAVSQHLKRLQQQVTDLKDYYTLLDWIINHYESEKIMSSPSLRPEMEAENIGLSLEEGFLDQLKGKYCMRAKEEMRASLDKILELENEDMWIKKQAPATDDEHFFNSDIHMDIWTKVKSNAVNSKRIDADLEMGVVCSCLEELQQFPKQFENEFRYCCNSMENPSLWADYQITYINSFKALKEHMEGYRECCPTQVDHLSREVDGLVHRLVQGLEDQFKNDVRPYLRRMMTRKWLSTDEDFQQLLSRTEKLSQRCSQMRHPYVQMFVSSLHYYVVKEYVSQLMKNNYSCKNRKHDKAATKMRVQWDELNDLFEEMKTTHDWLHPVGDHLSNIIGEKNKRDIKNHLKHLVADYPDISKKHLSAVLYFRGLVRGREKRVILQCLTELKKKLGTAGNTGDKKRGLFIDMQVTIANTNCLANMPFSCLSSLLPDS
;
A
#
# COMPACT_ATOMS: atom_id res chain seq x y z
N MET A 1 -54.17 46.98 -36.75
CA MET A 1 -52.70 46.94 -36.80
C MET A 1 -52.19 48.35 -36.56
N TRP A 2 -51.44 48.53 -35.49
CA TRP A 2 -50.86 49.82 -35.14
C TRP A 2 -49.80 50.25 -36.16
N PRO A 3 -49.62 51.58 -36.35
CA PRO A 3 -48.97 52.13 -37.54
C PRO A 3 -47.58 52.71 -37.26
N VAL A 4 -46.79 52.79 -38.33
CA VAL A 4 -45.63 53.68 -38.47
C VAL A 4 -46.16 55.10 -38.76
N SER A 5 -45.65 56.12 -38.07
CA SER A 5 -45.10 57.35 -38.68
C SER A 5 -44.99 58.52 -37.70
N SER A 6 -43.82 59.14 -37.79
CA SER A 6 -43.35 60.42 -37.28
C SER A 6 -44.34 61.60 -37.22
N ARG A 7 -44.21 62.41 -36.16
CA ARG A 7 -44.48 63.86 -36.21
C ARG A 7 -43.40 64.66 -35.49
N ARG A 8 -42.86 65.62 -36.24
CA ARG A 8 -41.93 66.69 -35.83
C ARG A 8 -42.67 67.82 -35.09
N ARG A 9 -41.86 68.56 -34.32
CA ARG A 9 -41.99 69.96 -33.80
C ARG A 9 -42.79 70.18 -32.51
N ARG A 10 -42.06 70.57 -31.46
CA ARG A 10 -42.18 71.93 -30.88
C ARG A 10 -40.82 72.39 -30.32
N ARG A 11 -40.28 73.48 -30.90
CA ARG A 11 -39.46 74.49 -30.20
C ARG A 11 -40.36 75.06 -29.07
N GLY A 12 -39.94 75.43 -27.87
CA GLY A 12 -38.64 75.82 -27.35
C GLY A 12 -38.79 77.19 -26.69
N ARG A 13 -38.80 77.26 -25.35
CA ARG A 13 -38.09 78.25 -24.50
C ARG A 13 -38.52 78.19 -23.02
N GLN A 14 -37.48 78.15 -22.18
CA GLN A 14 -37.30 78.82 -20.88
C GLN A 14 -38.17 78.39 -19.68
N SER A 15 -37.54 77.80 -18.67
CA SER A 15 -36.98 78.58 -17.56
C SER A 15 -35.96 77.76 -16.77
N LEU A 16 -35.02 78.48 -16.14
CA LEU A 16 -33.90 77.94 -15.37
C LEU A 16 -34.38 77.16 -14.14
N GLY A 17 -33.77 76.00 -13.90
CA GLY A 17 -33.86 75.25 -12.66
C GLY A 17 -32.48 74.79 -12.26
N SER A 18 -31.91 75.47 -11.27
CA SER A 18 -30.61 75.21 -10.65
C SER A 18 -30.47 73.79 -10.11
N GLY A 19 -29.22 73.33 -10.05
CA GLY A 19 -28.78 72.41 -9.01
C GLY A 19 -28.74 70.94 -9.42
N ALA A 20 -27.77 70.59 -10.26
CA ALA A 20 -27.28 69.22 -10.31
C ALA A 20 -26.66 68.88 -8.96
N TRP A 21 -27.31 67.97 -8.23
CA TRP A 21 -26.79 67.32 -7.04
C TRP A 21 -25.56 66.50 -7.44
N LEU A 22 -24.36 67.02 -7.14
CA LEU A 22 -23.11 66.28 -7.19
C LEU A 22 -23.10 65.22 -6.07
N GLY A 23 -22.49 64.08 -6.40
CA GLY A 23 -22.55 62.83 -5.64
C GLY A 23 -22.16 62.92 -4.17
N SER A 24 -22.75 62.00 -3.41
CA SER A 24 -22.68 61.80 -1.98
C SER A 24 -21.29 61.43 -1.45
N GLY A 25 -20.45 62.43 -1.22
CA GLY A 25 -19.21 62.31 -0.44
C GLY A 25 -18.56 63.68 -0.24
N GLY A 26 -18.76 64.30 0.93
CA GLY A 26 -18.11 65.59 1.22
C GLY A 26 -16.58 65.51 1.24
N TRP A 27 -15.90 66.63 1.44
CA TRP A 27 -14.42 66.75 1.49
C TRP A 27 -13.70 65.71 2.37
N ARG A 28 -14.33 65.18 3.43
CA ARG A 28 -13.80 64.09 4.25
C ARG A 28 -13.70 62.76 3.50
N GLY A 29 -14.64 62.47 2.59
CA GLY A 29 -14.59 61.31 1.70
C GLY A 29 -13.40 61.41 0.74
N ALA A 30 -13.23 62.57 0.10
CA ALA A 30 -12.09 62.84 -0.77
C ALA A 30 -10.74 62.73 -0.03
N TRP A 31 -10.68 63.17 1.24
CA TRP A 31 -9.50 62.97 2.08
C TRP A 31 -9.19 61.48 2.32
N ARG A 32 -10.19 60.64 2.68
CA ARG A 32 -9.96 59.19 2.84
C ARG A 32 -9.53 58.51 1.55
N GLU A 33 -10.10 58.93 0.42
CA GLU A 33 -9.71 58.42 -0.90
C GLU A 33 -8.25 58.75 -1.21
N ALA A 34 -7.82 60.00 -0.95
CA ALA A 34 -6.42 60.39 -1.11
C ALA A 34 -5.47 59.60 -0.18
N VAL A 35 -5.88 59.31 1.06
CA VAL A 35 -5.12 58.43 1.97
C VAL A 35 -5.01 57.02 1.37
N SER A 36 -6.11 56.46 0.89
CA SER A 36 -6.12 55.14 0.23
C SER A 36 -5.22 55.09 -1.00
N GLU A 37 -5.25 56.12 -1.85
CA GLU A 37 -4.35 56.22 -3.02
C GLU A 37 -2.87 56.32 -2.60
N GLY A 38 -2.58 57.12 -1.57
CA GLY A 38 -1.23 57.26 -1.00
C GLY A 38 -0.69 55.94 -0.47
N VAL A 39 -1.49 55.21 0.31
CA VAL A 39 -1.16 53.87 0.79
C VAL A 39 -0.90 52.92 -0.38
N GLN A 40 -1.78 52.89 -1.40
CA GLN A 40 -1.58 52.07 -2.58
C GLN A 40 -0.29 52.42 -3.35
N ALA A 41 0.09 53.69 -3.41
CA ALA A 41 1.33 54.13 -4.02
C ALA A 41 2.55 53.64 -3.23
N THR A 42 2.50 53.69 -1.89
CA THR A 42 3.53 53.11 -1.01
C THR A 42 3.71 51.62 -1.30
N LEU A 43 2.63 50.83 -1.34
CA LEU A 43 2.71 49.40 -1.67
C LEU A 43 3.30 49.17 -3.07
N LYS A 44 2.91 49.96 -4.08
CA LYS A 44 3.43 49.84 -5.46
C LYS A 44 4.91 50.23 -5.58
N SER A 45 5.41 51.06 -4.67
CA SER A 45 6.82 51.46 -4.64
C SER A 45 7.75 50.36 -4.09
N VAL A 46 7.19 49.39 -3.37
CA VAL A 46 7.96 48.25 -2.87
C VAL A 46 8.38 47.38 -4.04
N HIS A 47 9.69 47.17 -4.15
CA HIS A 47 10.28 46.42 -5.23
C HIS A 47 9.72 44.98 -5.30
N LEU A 48 9.33 44.56 -6.50
CA LEU A 48 8.78 43.25 -6.80
C LEU A 48 9.50 42.67 -8.02
N ASP A 49 10.35 41.68 -7.77
CA ASP A 49 10.99 40.89 -8.83
C ASP A 49 9.97 40.00 -9.55
N ARG A 50 10.28 39.63 -10.80
CA ARG A 50 9.52 38.59 -11.49
C ARG A 50 9.92 37.20 -10.98
N PRO A 51 8.99 36.22 -10.94
CA PRO A 51 9.29 34.87 -10.48
C PRO A 51 10.47 34.21 -11.21
N GLU A 52 10.64 34.49 -12.51
CA GLU A 52 11.70 33.91 -13.33
C GLU A 52 13.10 34.52 -13.06
N GLN A 53 13.15 35.70 -12.44
CA GLN A 53 14.40 36.43 -12.20
C GLN A 53 15.01 36.08 -10.83
N ASN A 54 14.17 35.74 -9.86
CA ASN A 54 14.61 35.52 -8.49
C ASN A 54 13.76 34.44 -7.81
N ALA A 55 14.37 33.30 -7.48
CA ALA A 55 13.69 32.19 -6.81
C ALA A 55 13.16 32.53 -5.40
N SER A 56 13.50 33.69 -4.84
CA SER A 56 12.99 34.19 -3.56
C SER A 56 12.25 35.53 -3.72
N TRP A 57 11.79 35.86 -4.93
CA TRP A 57 11.08 37.09 -5.27
C TRP A 57 9.99 37.43 -4.25
N LEU A 58 9.15 36.44 -3.91
CA LEU A 58 7.98 36.66 -3.05
C LEU A 58 8.37 36.87 -1.59
N ALA A 59 9.31 36.07 -1.09
CA ALA A 59 9.78 36.18 0.30
C ALA A 59 10.46 37.54 0.54
N ILE A 60 11.30 37.98 -0.41
CA ILE A 60 11.96 39.28 -0.35
C ILE A 60 10.93 40.41 -0.43
N HIS A 61 10.01 40.33 -1.39
CA HIS A 61 8.96 41.32 -1.56
C HIS A 61 8.09 41.48 -0.31
N LEU A 62 7.56 40.38 0.24
CA LEU A 62 6.69 40.40 1.42
C LEU A 62 7.42 40.89 2.68
N GLY A 63 8.72 40.62 2.80
CA GLY A 63 9.56 41.17 3.87
C GLY A 63 9.73 42.69 3.75
N MET A 64 10.01 43.20 2.54
CA MET A 64 10.08 44.64 2.29
C MET A 64 8.73 45.34 2.45
N LEU A 65 7.65 44.68 2.04
CA LEU A 65 6.28 45.18 2.19
C LEU A 65 5.92 45.37 3.66
N GLY A 66 6.17 44.36 4.50
CA GLY A 66 5.94 44.46 5.95
C GLY A 66 6.72 45.62 6.58
N LYS A 67 7.99 45.78 6.20
CA LYS A 67 8.81 46.91 6.68
C LYS A 67 8.26 48.27 6.23
N ALA A 68 7.85 48.39 4.97
CA ALA A 68 7.29 49.63 4.43
C ALA A 68 6.01 50.05 5.17
N ILE A 69 5.12 49.09 5.47
CA ILE A 69 3.88 49.34 6.23
C ILE A 69 4.20 49.89 7.63
N VAL A 70 5.12 49.24 8.36
CA VAL A 70 5.47 49.66 9.72
C VAL A 70 6.10 51.05 9.73
N GLU A 71 7.05 51.32 8.83
CA GLU A 71 7.72 52.62 8.77
C GLU A 71 6.76 53.76 8.39
N ASP A 72 5.77 53.50 7.55
CA ASP A 72 4.77 54.51 7.22
C ASP A 72 3.80 54.76 8.38
N LEU A 73 3.28 53.71 9.02
CA LEU A 73 2.41 53.84 10.18
C LEU A 73 3.10 54.53 11.38
N LYS A 74 4.41 54.30 11.56
CA LYS A 74 5.22 55.06 12.54
C LYS A 74 5.22 56.56 12.26
N LYS A 75 5.35 56.97 11.00
CA LYS A 75 5.30 58.39 10.60
C LYS A 75 3.89 58.96 10.77
N VAL A 76 2.87 58.20 10.40
CA VAL A 76 1.46 58.62 10.59
C VAL A 76 1.20 58.93 12.05
N LYS A 77 1.62 58.04 12.95
CA LYS A 77 1.53 58.22 14.40
C LYS A 77 2.36 59.40 14.90
N GLY A 78 3.65 59.45 14.54
CA GLY A 78 4.60 60.39 15.14
C GLY A 78 4.48 61.83 14.62
N GLU A 79 4.05 62.01 13.37
CA GLU A 79 4.12 63.30 12.67
C GLU A 79 2.75 63.75 12.16
N LEU A 80 1.97 62.83 11.56
CA LEU A 80 0.75 63.20 10.85
C LEU A 80 -0.44 63.37 11.78
N GLN A 81 -0.62 62.48 12.76
CA GLN A 81 -1.81 62.44 13.61
C GLN A 81 -2.04 63.74 14.39
N GLY A 82 -0.97 64.34 14.91
CA GLY A 82 -1.04 65.63 15.62
C GLY A 82 -1.41 66.83 14.74
N SER A 83 -1.31 66.68 13.41
CA SER A 83 -1.62 67.74 12.45
C SER A 83 -3.11 67.82 12.09
N TYR A 84 -3.93 66.88 12.56
CA TYR A 84 -5.36 66.81 12.27
C TYR A 84 -6.22 66.85 13.54
N PRO A 85 -7.45 67.39 13.48
CA PRO A 85 -8.40 67.27 14.58
C PRO A 85 -8.75 65.80 14.89
N PRO A 86 -9.00 65.42 16.16
CA PRO A 86 -9.33 64.04 16.54
C PRO A 86 -10.51 63.42 15.76
N SER A 87 -11.45 64.25 15.29
CA SER A 87 -12.60 63.83 14.46
C SER A 87 -12.24 63.13 13.14
N PHE A 88 -10.97 63.19 12.69
CA PHE A 88 -10.52 62.51 11.47
C PHE A 88 -10.16 61.06 11.67
N ASP A 89 -9.82 60.67 12.91
CA ASP A 89 -9.37 59.32 13.23
C ASP A 89 -8.27 58.84 12.28
N VAL A 90 -7.17 59.63 12.20
CA VAL A 90 -6.16 59.51 11.16
C VAL A 90 -5.49 58.14 11.17
N PHE A 91 -5.05 57.68 12.35
CA PHE A 91 -4.33 56.42 12.46
C PHE A 91 -5.20 55.23 12.03
N SER A 92 -6.39 55.08 12.61
CA SER A 92 -7.43 54.13 12.20
C SER A 92 -7.74 54.18 10.71
N THR A 93 -7.89 55.38 10.12
CA THR A 93 -8.12 55.54 8.68
C THR A 93 -6.97 54.94 7.86
N TYR A 94 -5.72 55.23 8.23
CA TYR A 94 -4.55 54.66 7.55
C TYR A 94 -4.46 53.14 7.72
N VAL A 95 -4.70 52.62 8.93
CA VAL A 95 -4.72 51.18 9.22
C VAL A 95 -5.77 50.47 8.36
N SER A 96 -6.99 51.00 8.31
CA SER A 96 -8.07 50.48 7.44
C SER A 96 -7.70 50.50 5.96
N CYS A 97 -7.10 51.60 5.48
CA CYS A 97 -6.60 51.70 4.11
C CYS A 97 -5.50 50.68 3.81
N TYR A 98 -4.58 50.44 4.75
CA TYR A 98 -3.54 49.42 4.62
C TYR A 98 -4.12 48.00 4.53
N HIS A 99 -5.08 47.64 5.38
CA HIS A 99 -5.73 46.33 5.30
C HIS A 99 -6.38 46.10 3.93
N GLY A 100 -7.11 47.10 3.41
CA GLY A 100 -7.73 47.01 2.09
C GLY A 100 -6.70 46.91 0.95
N ALA A 101 -5.68 47.76 0.97
CA ALA A 101 -4.64 47.80 -0.07
C ALA A 101 -3.78 46.52 -0.07
N VAL A 102 -3.37 46.03 1.10
CA VAL A 102 -2.62 44.78 1.25
C VAL A 102 -3.47 43.61 0.76
N SER A 103 -4.75 43.52 1.15
CA SER A 103 -5.64 42.44 0.71
C SER A 103 -5.78 42.39 -0.82
N GLN A 104 -5.94 43.54 -1.48
CA GLN A 104 -5.96 43.61 -2.95
C GLN A 104 -4.60 43.29 -3.58
N HIS A 105 -3.50 43.62 -2.91
CA HIS A 105 -2.17 43.33 -3.39
C HIS A 105 -1.86 41.82 -3.31
N LEU A 106 -2.18 41.17 -2.20
CA LEU A 106 -2.03 39.72 -2.02
C LEU A 106 -2.82 38.93 -3.06
N LYS A 107 -4.03 39.37 -3.43
CA LYS A 107 -4.81 38.77 -4.53
C LYS A 107 -4.07 38.82 -5.87
N ARG A 108 -3.39 39.93 -6.17
CA ARG A 108 -2.59 40.06 -7.41
C ARG A 108 -1.32 39.22 -7.36
N LEU A 109 -0.68 39.10 -6.19
CA LEU A 109 0.48 38.23 -6.00
C LEU A 109 0.09 36.76 -6.18
N GLN A 110 -1.04 36.33 -5.60
CA GLN A 110 -1.56 34.97 -5.70
C GLN A 110 -1.70 34.49 -7.16
N GLN A 111 -2.03 35.37 -8.10
CA GLN A 111 -2.14 35.04 -9.53
C GLN A 111 -0.80 34.67 -10.19
N GLN A 112 0.32 35.08 -9.60
CA GLN A 112 1.68 34.81 -10.10
C GLN A 112 2.34 33.62 -9.38
N VAL A 113 1.71 33.10 -8.31
CA VAL A 113 2.24 31.98 -7.52
C VAL A 113 1.96 30.65 -8.20
N THR A 114 3.02 29.92 -8.52
CA THR A 114 2.96 28.60 -9.16
C THR A 114 3.57 27.49 -8.30
N ASP A 115 4.64 27.79 -7.57
CA ASP A 115 5.42 26.78 -6.84
C ASP A 115 5.02 26.64 -5.38
N LEU A 116 5.23 25.44 -4.82
CA LEU A 116 4.83 25.11 -3.45
C LEU A 116 5.51 26.02 -2.42
N LYS A 117 6.78 26.38 -2.65
CA LYS A 117 7.54 27.32 -1.82
C LYS A 117 6.89 28.72 -1.80
N ASP A 118 6.38 29.18 -2.93
CA ASP A 118 5.77 30.51 -3.01
C ASP A 118 4.38 30.49 -2.38
N TYR A 119 3.61 29.42 -2.55
CA TYR A 119 2.37 29.21 -1.79
C TYR A 119 2.64 29.15 -0.28
N TYR A 120 3.70 28.45 0.16
CA TYR A 120 4.13 28.43 1.57
C TYR A 120 4.38 29.85 2.05
N THR A 121 5.21 30.61 1.33
CA THR A 121 5.63 31.96 1.71
C THR A 121 4.43 32.90 1.82
N LEU A 122 3.49 32.81 0.87
CA LEU A 122 2.29 33.64 0.88
C LEU A 122 1.37 33.30 2.07
N LEU A 123 1.09 32.02 2.29
CA LEU A 123 0.24 31.56 3.39
C LEU A 123 0.84 31.87 4.75
N ASP A 124 2.12 31.55 4.95
CA ASP A 124 2.85 31.84 6.19
C ASP A 124 2.88 33.34 6.49
N TRP A 125 3.06 34.18 5.45
CA TRP A 125 3.04 35.62 5.66
C TRP A 125 1.66 36.14 6.09
N ILE A 126 0.59 35.64 5.44
CA ILE A 126 -0.79 36.03 5.74
C ILE A 126 -1.19 35.57 7.15
N ILE A 127 -0.92 34.31 7.49
CA ILE A 127 -1.41 33.68 8.72
C ILE A 127 -0.52 34.03 9.92
N ASN A 128 0.81 33.98 9.76
CA ASN A 128 1.74 34.05 10.89
C ASN A 128 2.51 35.37 10.99
N HIS A 129 2.77 36.07 9.89
CA HIS A 129 3.64 37.26 9.92
C HIS A 129 2.89 38.59 9.96
N TYR A 130 1.77 38.74 9.25
CA TYR A 130 1.10 40.03 9.14
C TYR A 130 0.65 40.57 10.50
N GLU A 131 -0.01 39.74 11.31
CA GLU A 131 -0.49 40.13 12.64
C GLU A 131 0.61 40.11 13.71
N SER A 132 1.83 39.66 13.38
CA SER A 132 2.92 39.50 14.33
C SER A 132 3.53 40.82 14.80
N GLU A 133 4.38 40.75 15.84
CA GLU A 133 5.16 41.89 16.36
C GLU A 133 6.14 42.49 15.34
N LYS A 134 6.37 41.81 14.21
CA LYS A 134 7.20 42.34 13.12
C LYS A 134 6.47 43.36 12.27
N ILE A 135 5.13 43.29 12.20
CA ILE A 135 4.31 44.15 11.34
C ILE A 135 3.23 44.83 12.16
N MET A 136 2.01 44.29 12.21
CA MET A 136 0.88 45.02 12.77
C MET A 136 0.91 45.09 14.30
N SER A 137 1.39 44.05 15.00
CA SER A 137 1.53 44.08 16.47
C SER A 137 2.84 44.72 16.95
N SER A 138 3.53 45.50 16.11
CA SER A 138 4.83 46.07 16.46
C SER A 138 4.75 46.97 17.70
N PRO A 139 5.64 46.81 18.70
CA PRO A 139 5.67 47.70 19.87
C PRO A 139 5.84 49.18 19.51
N SER A 140 6.46 49.46 18.36
CA SER A 140 6.64 50.82 17.85
C SER A 140 5.32 51.54 17.49
N LEU A 141 4.25 50.79 17.25
CA LEU A 141 2.93 51.31 16.88
C LEU A 141 2.01 51.53 18.10
N ARG A 142 2.45 51.20 19.32
CA ARG A 142 1.65 51.37 20.56
C ARG A 142 1.78 52.77 21.19
N PRO A 143 0.71 53.36 21.75
CA PRO A 143 -0.57 52.71 22.09
C PRO A 143 -1.63 52.72 20.98
N GLU A 144 -1.42 53.44 19.87
CA GLU A 144 -2.46 53.71 18.86
C GLU A 144 -3.03 52.42 18.26
N MET A 145 -2.18 51.42 18.00
CA MET A 145 -2.61 50.13 17.46
C MET A 145 -3.43 49.28 18.47
N GLU A 146 -3.40 49.56 19.77
CA GLU A 146 -4.12 48.75 20.78
C GLU A 146 -5.65 48.87 20.64
N ALA A 147 -6.14 49.95 20.03
CA ALA A 147 -7.56 50.17 19.78
C ALA A 147 -8.02 49.67 18.39
N GLU A 148 -7.09 49.21 17.54
CA GLU A 148 -7.35 48.86 16.14
C GLU A 148 -7.55 47.36 15.94
N ASN A 149 -8.26 47.00 14.86
CA ASN A 149 -8.27 45.62 14.40
C ASN A 149 -6.97 45.34 13.63
N ILE A 150 -6.25 44.30 14.02
CA ILE A 150 -4.95 43.92 13.45
C ILE A 150 -5.14 43.00 12.22
N GLY A 151 -6.30 42.35 12.12
CA GLY A 151 -6.56 41.33 11.12
C GLY A 151 -6.77 41.85 9.70
N LEU A 152 -6.23 41.13 8.72
CA LEU A 152 -6.49 41.40 7.30
C LEU A 152 -7.97 41.19 6.96
N SER A 153 -8.57 42.18 6.31
CA SER A 153 -9.89 42.04 5.71
C SER A 153 -9.81 41.29 4.37
N LEU A 154 -9.59 39.98 4.43
CA LEU A 154 -9.61 39.11 3.24
C LEU A 154 -11.05 38.86 2.77
N GLU A 155 -11.22 38.57 1.48
CA GLU A 155 -12.51 38.12 0.94
C GLU A 155 -12.86 36.73 1.49
N GLU A 156 -14.15 36.50 1.71
CA GLU A 156 -14.65 35.22 2.20
C GLU A 156 -14.18 34.06 1.31
N GLY A 157 -13.61 33.02 1.92
CA GLY A 157 -13.06 31.86 1.22
C GLY A 157 -11.73 32.07 0.48
N PHE A 158 -11.14 33.28 0.46
CA PHE A 158 -9.84 33.50 -0.19
C PHE A 158 -8.73 32.62 0.43
N LEU A 159 -8.68 32.55 1.76
CA LEU A 159 -7.67 31.74 2.45
C LEU A 159 -7.87 30.25 2.19
N ASP A 160 -9.12 29.77 2.19
CA ASP A 160 -9.45 28.37 1.89
C ASP A 160 -9.08 27.99 0.46
N GLN A 161 -9.35 28.87 -0.51
CA GLN A 161 -8.90 28.67 -1.89
C GLN A 161 -7.38 28.60 -1.99
N LEU A 162 -6.66 29.43 -1.22
CA LEU A 162 -5.20 29.43 -1.22
C LEU A 162 -4.63 28.16 -0.57
N LYS A 163 -5.18 27.72 0.57
CA LYS A 163 -4.87 26.44 1.21
C LYS A 163 -5.14 25.27 0.26
N GLY A 164 -6.27 25.29 -0.46
CA GLY A 164 -6.61 24.28 -1.46
C GLY A 164 -5.61 24.21 -2.62
N LYS A 165 -5.15 25.36 -3.14
CA LYS A 165 -4.09 25.41 -4.16
C LYS A 165 -2.75 24.89 -3.65
N TYR A 166 -2.39 25.18 -2.40
CA TYR A 166 -1.20 24.60 -1.75
C TYR A 166 -1.29 23.07 -1.72
N CYS A 167 -2.42 22.52 -1.27
CA CYS A 167 -2.65 21.07 -1.23
C CYS A 167 -2.55 20.42 -2.62
N MET A 168 -3.16 21.02 -3.64
CA MET A 168 -3.05 20.52 -5.03
C MET A 168 -1.60 20.52 -5.51
N ARG A 169 -0.84 21.59 -5.24
CA ARG A 169 0.57 21.67 -5.64
C ARG A 169 1.43 20.65 -4.89
N ALA A 170 1.17 20.43 -3.60
CA ALA A 170 1.85 19.39 -2.81
C ALA A 170 1.58 17.98 -3.38
N LYS A 171 0.37 17.74 -3.89
CA LYS A 171 0.00 16.49 -4.57
C LYS A 171 0.79 16.28 -5.85
N GLU A 172 0.90 17.31 -6.69
CA GLU A 172 1.70 17.27 -7.93
C GLU A 172 3.18 17.03 -7.66
N GLU A 173 3.76 17.70 -6.65
CA GLU A 173 5.15 17.45 -6.26
C GLU A 173 5.36 16.06 -5.68
N MET A 174 4.38 15.52 -4.96
CA MET A 174 4.43 14.14 -4.47
C MET A 174 4.48 13.17 -5.65
N ARG A 175 3.63 13.34 -6.67
CA ARG A 175 3.66 12.53 -7.90
C ARG A 175 5.03 12.56 -8.56
N ALA A 176 5.55 13.76 -8.82
CA ALA A 176 6.86 13.92 -9.46
C ALA A 176 7.99 13.28 -8.63
N SER A 177 7.89 13.33 -7.30
CA SER A 177 8.86 12.67 -6.42
C SER A 177 8.77 11.15 -6.50
N LEU A 178 7.56 10.59 -6.53
CA LEU A 178 7.33 9.15 -6.69
C LEU A 178 7.82 8.62 -8.04
N ASP A 179 7.55 9.36 -9.12
CA ASP A 179 8.05 9.06 -10.46
C ASP A 179 9.59 9.04 -10.45
N LYS A 180 10.22 10.01 -9.79
CA LYS A 180 11.68 10.07 -9.71
C LYS A 180 12.28 8.94 -8.86
N ILE A 181 11.65 8.57 -7.75
CA ILE A 181 12.06 7.42 -6.92
C ILE A 181 12.02 6.14 -7.77
N LEU A 182 10.96 5.94 -8.55
CA LEU A 182 10.82 4.76 -9.42
C LEU A 182 11.86 4.74 -10.55
N GLU A 183 12.12 5.90 -11.17
CA GLU A 183 13.17 6.06 -12.20
C GLU A 183 14.55 5.69 -11.64
N LEU A 184 14.90 6.22 -10.46
CA LEU A 184 16.18 5.93 -9.81
C LEU A 184 16.31 4.46 -9.41
N GLU A 185 15.26 3.86 -8.84
CA GLU A 185 15.25 2.43 -8.50
C GLU A 185 15.48 1.56 -9.76
N ASN A 186 14.88 1.93 -10.88
CA ASN A 186 15.09 1.25 -12.15
C ASN A 186 16.54 1.39 -12.65
N GLU A 187 17.07 2.61 -12.67
CA GLU A 187 18.42 2.93 -13.14
C GLU A 187 19.52 2.28 -12.29
N ASP A 188 19.35 2.29 -10.97
CA ASP A 188 20.36 1.86 -10.02
C ASP A 188 20.27 0.37 -9.68
N MET A 189 19.05 -0.18 -9.64
CA MET A 189 18.85 -1.58 -9.26
C MET A 189 18.56 -2.48 -10.46
N TRP A 190 17.54 -2.18 -11.25
CA TRP A 190 17.01 -3.14 -12.23
C TRP A 190 17.87 -3.23 -13.49
N ILE A 191 18.22 -2.09 -14.09
CA ILE A 191 19.06 -2.04 -15.30
C ILE A 191 20.46 -2.59 -15.01
N LYS A 192 21.04 -2.19 -13.88
CA LYS A 192 22.39 -2.61 -13.46
C LYS A 192 22.42 -4.02 -12.88
N LYS A 193 21.27 -4.63 -12.60
CA LYS A 193 21.14 -5.95 -11.94
C LYS A 193 21.90 -5.99 -10.59
N GLN A 194 21.81 -4.90 -9.85
CA GLN A 194 22.52 -4.72 -8.58
C GLN A 194 21.90 -5.59 -7.49
N ALA A 195 22.72 -6.31 -6.73
CA ALA A 195 22.22 -7.08 -5.59
C ALA A 195 21.67 -6.12 -4.50
N PRO A 196 20.52 -6.43 -3.88
CA PRO A 196 19.97 -5.63 -2.78
C PRO A 196 20.95 -5.47 -1.63
N ALA A 197 20.92 -4.29 -1.02
CA ALA A 197 21.61 -4.04 0.23
C ALA A 197 20.83 -4.67 1.40
N THR A 198 21.50 -4.83 2.53
CA THR A 198 20.85 -5.17 3.80
C THR A 198 20.82 -3.96 4.72
N ASP A 199 19.77 -3.84 5.52
CA ASP A 199 19.70 -2.85 6.60
C ASP A 199 20.56 -3.24 7.81
N ASP A 200 20.54 -2.41 8.87
CA ASP A 200 21.28 -2.64 10.12
C ASP A 200 20.86 -3.92 10.84
N GLU A 201 19.65 -4.42 10.57
CA GLU A 201 19.12 -5.67 11.11
C GLU A 201 19.39 -6.87 10.19
N HIS A 202 20.20 -6.68 9.14
CA HIS A 202 20.61 -7.70 8.18
C HIS A 202 19.45 -8.29 7.35
N PHE A 203 18.39 -7.52 7.13
CA PHE A 203 17.33 -7.87 6.17
C PHE A 203 17.54 -7.14 4.85
N PHE A 204 17.15 -7.76 3.73
CA PHE A 204 17.18 -7.05 2.44
C PHE A 204 16.30 -5.82 2.47
N ASN A 205 16.84 -4.70 1.98
CA ASN A 205 16.17 -3.41 2.01
C ASN A 205 16.44 -2.59 0.75
N SER A 206 15.45 -1.77 0.40
CA SER A 206 15.55 -0.69 -0.58
C SER A 206 15.09 0.61 0.08
N ASP A 207 15.81 1.71 -0.17
CA ASP A 207 15.59 3.01 0.47
C ASP A 207 14.31 3.71 0.01
N ILE A 208 13.59 3.16 -0.98
CA ILE A 208 12.31 3.70 -1.49
C ILE A 208 11.32 4.05 -0.37
N HIS A 209 11.26 3.25 0.70
CA HIS A 209 10.31 3.51 1.78
C HIS A 209 10.71 4.74 2.62
N MET A 210 12.02 4.96 2.81
CA MET A 210 12.55 6.12 3.53
C MET A 210 12.44 7.39 2.69
N ASP A 211 12.70 7.31 1.39
CA ASP A 211 12.57 8.44 0.48
C ASP A 211 11.12 8.95 0.44
N ILE A 212 10.17 8.02 0.29
CA ILE A 212 8.73 8.32 0.33
C ILE A 212 8.34 8.91 1.67
N TRP A 213 8.72 8.26 2.79
CA TRP A 213 8.38 8.73 4.13
C TRP A 213 8.93 10.13 4.41
N THR A 214 10.19 10.38 4.02
CA THR A 214 10.85 11.67 4.22
C THR A 214 10.14 12.77 3.43
N LYS A 215 9.67 12.48 2.21
CA LYS A 215 8.88 13.45 1.42
C LYS A 215 7.55 13.79 2.09
N VAL A 216 6.79 12.79 2.55
CA VAL A 216 5.52 13.00 3.27
C VAL A 216 5.76 13.79 4.56
N LYS A 217 6.78 13.40 5.34
CA LYS A 217 7.14 14.06 6.60
C LYS A 217 7.54 15.52 6.40
N SER A 218 8.33 15.82 5.38
CA SER A 218 8.72 17.20 5.05
C SER A 218 7.49 18.07 4.76
N ASN A 219 6.55 17.55 3.95
CA ASN A 219 5.31 18.25 3.65
C ASN A 219 4.45 18.47 4.89
N ALA A 220 4.32 17.46 5.77
CA ALA A 220 3.60 17.58 7.04
C ALA A 220 4.21 18.66 7.96
N VAL A 221 5.52 18.61 8.19
CA VAL A 221 6.22 19.57 9.06
C VAL A 221 6.12 20.99 8.53
N ASN A 222 6.26 21.19 7.21
CA ASN A 222 6.17 22.52 6.61
C ASN A 222 4.75 23.09 6.72
N SER A 223 3.73 22.31 6.34
CA SER A 223 2.34 22.77 6.42
C SER A 223 1.87 23.04 7.85
N LYS A 224 2.30 22.23 8.82
CA LYS A 224 2.03 22.44 10.25
C LYS A 224 2.55 23.77 10.80
N ARG A 225 3.70 24.24 10.29
CA ARG A 225 4.26 25.54 10.70
C ARG A 225 3.37 26.71 10.29
N ILE A 226 2.57 26.53 9.26
CA ILE A 226 1.60 27.52 8.80
C ILE A 226 0.32 27.41 9.64
N ASP A 227 -0.30 26.22 9.63
CA ASP A 227 -1.65 26.01 10.16
C ASP A 227 -1.91 24.51 10.35
N ALA A 228 -2.53 24.13 11.48
CA ALA A 228 -2.76 22.72 11.81
C ALA A 228 -3.77 22.04 10.87
N ASP A 229 -4.80 22.76 10.39
CA ASP A 229 -5.76 22.21 9.44
C ASP A 229 -5.13 22.03 8.04
N LEU A 230 -4.18 22.91 7.69
CA LEU A 230 -3.38 22.77 6.47
C LEU A 230 -2.48 21.52 6.52
N GLU A 231 -1.90 21.17 7.68
CA GLU A 231 -1.15 19.91 7.86
C GLU A 231 -1.98 18.71 7.42
N MET A 232 -3.21 18.62 7.94
CA MET A 232 -4.13 17.52 7.61
C MET A 232 -4.44 17.49 6.10
N GLY A 233 -4.79 18.63 5.51
CA GLY A 233 -5.09 18.71 4.07
C GLY A 233 -3.93 18.30 3.16
N VAL A 234 -2.71 18.67 3.54
CA VAL A 234 -1.49 18.36 2.78
C VAL A 234 -1.11 16.90 2.92
N VAL A 235 -1.12 16.36 4.15
CA VAL A 235 -0.85 14.93 4.38
C VAL A 235 -1.86 14.07 3.64
N CYS A 236 -3.15 14.39 3.71
CA CYS A 236 -4.18 13.65 2.99
C CYS A 236 -3.95 13.72 1.47
N SER A 237 -3.56 14.87 0.92
CA SER A 237 -3.23 15.02 -0.51
C SER A 237 -2.01 14.17 -0.94
N CYS A 238 -0.96 14.12 -0.11
CA CYS A 238 0.20 13.27 -0.38
C CYS A 238 -0.14 11.78 -0.32
N LEU A 239 -0.93 11.35 0.67
CA LEU A 239 -1.34 9.95 0.79
C LEU A 239 -2.27 9.50 -0.34
N GLU A 240 -3.16 10.37 -0.81
CA GLU A 240 -4.00 10.09 -1.99
C GLU A 240 -3.17 9.80 -3.25
N GLU A 241 -2.08 10.53 -3.45
CA GLU A 241 -1.18 10.26 -4.57
C GLU A 241 -0.38 8.98 -4.35
N LEU A 242 0.13 8.78 -3.13
CA LEU A 242 0.91 7.60 -2.77
C LEU A 242 0.12 6.28 -2.93
N GLN A 243 -1.21 6.30 -2.81
CA GLN A 243 -2.06 5.12 -3.04
C GLN A 243 -1.91 4.51 -4.44
N GLN A 244 -1.54 5.30 -5.45
CA GLN A 244 -1.33 4.79 -6.81
C GLN A 244 0.04 4.11 -6.98
N PHE A 245 0.99 4.43 -6.10
CA PHE A 245 2.38 4.03 -6.24
C PHE A 245 2.59 2.51 -6.20
N PRO A 246 1.99 1.71 -5.30
CA PRO A 246 2.17 0.26 -5.30
C PRO A 246 1.84 -0.39 -6.65
N LYS A 247 0.81 0.12 -7.33
CA LYS A 247 0.40 -0.40 -8.65
C LYS A 247 1.35 0.04 -9.76
N GLN A 248 1.80 1.29 -9.75
CA GLN A 248 2.80 1.80 -10.70
C GLN A 248 4.12 1.06 -10.55
N PHE A 249 4.62 0.95 -9.32
CA PHE A 249 5.79 0.18 -8.95
C PHE A 249 5.70 -1.26 -9.47
N GLU A 250 4.58 -1.95 -9.23
CA GLU A 250 4.37 -3.33 -9.71
C GLU A 250 4.52 -3.43 -11.23
N ASN A 251 3.88 -2.53 -11.96
CA ASN A 251 3.86 -2.56 -13.42
C ASN A 251 5.28 -2.35 -13.97
N GLU A 252 6.01 -1.38 -13.42
CA GLU A 252 7.36 -1.07 -13.86
C GLU A 252 8.35 -2.16 -13.46
N PHE A 253 8.29 -2.63 -12.21
CA PHE A 253 9.12 -3.74 -11.74
C PHE A 253 8.91 -4.98 -12.61
N ARG A 254 7.66 -5.32 -12.92
CA ARG A 254 7.36 -6.42 -13.84
C ARG A 254 7.87 -6.13 -15.24
N TYR A 255 7.70 -4.93 -15.77
CA TYR A 255 8.17 -4.59 -17.12
C TYR A 255 9.69 -4.73 -17.25
N CYS A 256 10.45 -4.15 -16.32
CA CYS A 256 11.91 -4.15 -16.32
C CYS A 256 12.51 -5.53 -16.00
N CYS A 257 11.85 -6.32 -15.15
CA CYS A 257 12.39 -7.59 -14.67
C CYS A 257 11.69 -8.84 -15.22
N ASN A 258 10.70 -8.74 -16.11
CA ASN A 258 9.96 -9.90 -16.66
C ASN A 258 10.88 -10.95 -17.31
N SER A 259 11.95 -10.47 -17.94
CA SER A 259 12.91 -11.29 -18.69
C SER A 259 14.17 -11.58 -17.86
N MET A 260 14.11 -11.43 -16.54
CA MET A 260 15.28 -11.62 -15.70
C MET A 260 15.72 -13.09 -15.72
N GLU A 261 16.85 -13.34 -16.38
CA GLU A 261 17.43 -14.69 -16.56
C GLU A 261 17.99 -15.28 -15.25
N ASN A 262 18.23 -14.45 -14.22
CA ASN A 262 18.77 -14.86 -12.93
C ASN A 262 17.66 -15.05 -11.89
N PRO A 263 17.26 -16.29 -11.57
CA PRO A 263 16.19 -16.54 -10.61
C PRO A 263 16.58 -16.17 -9.17
N SER A 264 17.87 -16.15 -8.82
CA SER A 264 18.30 -15.73 -7.48
C SER A 264 17.99 -14.26 -7.26
N LEU A 265 18.47 -13.41 -8.17
CA LEU A 265 18.32 -11.97 -8.04
C LEU A 265 16.86 -11.55 -8.10
N TRP A 266 16.05 -12.23 -8.92
CA TRP A 266 14.61 -12.04 -8.93
C TRP A 266 13.98 -12.31 -7.55
N ALA A 267 14.36 -13.41 -6.89
CA ALA A 267 13.89 -13.71 -5.55
C ALA A 267 14.36 -12.66 -4.52
N ASP A 268 15.62 -12.24 -4.61
CA ASP A 268 16.21 -11.23 -3.72
C ASP A 268 15.46 -9.88 -3.84
N TYR A 269 15.11 -9.46 -5.06
CA TYR A 269 14.26 -8.28 -5.30
C TYR A 269 12.86 -8.43 -4.70
N GLN A 270 12.20 -9.57 -4.92
CA GLN A 270 10.87 -9.76 -4.34
C GLN A 270 10.89 -9.67 -2.81
N ILE A 271 11.89 -10.27 -2.15
CA ILE A 271 12.05 -10.18 -0.69
C ILE A 271 12.33 -8.73 -0.26
N THR A 272 13.22 -8.03 -0.97
CA THR A 272 13.54 -6.62 -0.72
C THR A 272 12.29 -5.76 -0.72
N TYR A 273 11.46 -5.87 -1.76
CA TYR A 273 10.25 -5.06 -1.88
C TYR A 273 9.14 -5.49 -0.92
N ILE A 274 9.05 -6.77 -0.53
CA ILE A 274 8.18 -7.19 0.57
C ILE A 274 8.56 -6.45 1.86
N ASN A 275 9.85 -6.37 2.17
CA ASN A 275 10.34 -5.68 3.36
C ASN A 275 10.15 -4.15 3.27
N SER A 276 10.53 -3.53 2.15
CA SER A 276 10.41 -2.08 1.97
C SER A 276 8.96 -1.61 2.01
N PHE A 277 8.03 -2.33 1.36
CA PHE A 277 6.62 -1.95 1.40
C PHE A 277 5.96 -2.26 2.76
N LYS A 278 6.45 -3.25 3.50
CA LYS A 278 6.09 -3.41 4.93
C LYS A 278 6.48 -2.17 5.72
N ALA A 279 7.74 -1.74 5.61
CA ALA A 279 8.24 -0.57 6.34
C ALA A 279 7.49 0.69 5.93
N LEU A 280 7.21 0.88 4.63
CA LEU A 280 6.40 1.99 4.14
C LEU A 280 5.02 2.02 4.81
N LYS A 281 4.35 0.87 4.90
CA LYS A 281 3.05 0.77 5.58
C LYS A 281 3.16 1.22 7.04
N GLU A 282 4.16 0.74 7.77
CA GLU A 282 4.41 1.11 9.17
C GLU A 282 4.71 2.62 9.33
N HIS A 283 5.48 3.21 8.43
CA HIS A 283 5.76 4.65 8.42
C HIS A 283 4.48 5.48 8.25
N MET A 284 3.54 5.01 7.42
CA MET A 284 2.30 5.74 7.14
C MET A 284 1.25 5.62 8.25
N GLU A 285 1.37 4.60 9.12
CA GLU A 285 0.52 4.49 10.32
C GLU A 285 0.65 5.70 11.25
N GLY A 286 1.80 6.39 11.26
CA GLY A 286 2.00 7.63 12.01
C GLY A 286 1.03 8.77 11.64
N TYR A 287 0.35 8.68 10.49
CA TYR A 287 -0.63 9.67 10.01
C TYR A 287 -2.09 9.21 10.15
N ARG A 288 -2.34 8.05 10.78
CA ARG A 288 -3.69 7.48 10.91
C ARG A 288 -4.67 8.40 11.63
N GLU A 289 -4.23 9.15 12.63
CA GLU A 289 -5.10 10.07 13.38
C GLU A 289 -5.65 11.18 12.48
N CYS A 290 -4.84 11.70 11.56
CA CYS A 290 -5.22 12.80 10.68
C CYS A 290 -5.92 12.32 9.39
N CYS A 291 -5.50 11.19 8.82
CA CYS A 291 -5.99 10.71 7.51
C CYS A 291 -6.30 9.20 7.51
N PRO A 292 -7.25 8.71 8.34
CA PRO A 292 -7.49 7.28 8.52
C PRO A 292 -7.92 6.58 7.22
N THR A 293 -8.82 7.20 6.45
CA THR A 293 -9.30 6.65 5.17
C THR A 293 -8.18 6.46 4.17
N GLN A 294 -7.26 7.42 4.08
CA GLN A 294 -6.15 7.38 3.15
C GLN A 294 -5.11 6.34 3.54
N VAL A 295 -4.82 6.21 4.84
CA VAL A 295 -3.92 5.18 5.38
C VAL A 295 -4.49 3.78 5.15
N ASP A 296 -5.80 3.58 5.37
CA ASP A 296 -6.46 2.31 5.11
C ASP A 296 -6.45 1.93 3.62
N HIS A 297 -6.67 2.89 2.73
CA HIS A 297 -6.62 2.62 1.29
C HIS A 297 -5.20 2.26 0.85
N LEU A 298 -4.19 3.02 1.27
CA LEU A 298 -2.79 2.71 0.99
C LEU A 298 -2.40 1.34 1.54
N SER A 299 -2.83 1.01 2.76
CA SER A 299 -2.60 -0.29 3.37
C SER A 299 -3.12 -1.44 2.51
N ARG A 300 -4.32 -1.30 1.93
CA ARG A 300 -4.89 -2.32 1.02
C ARG A 300 -4.08 -2.46 -0.27
N GLU A 301 -3.66 -1.35 -0.87
CA GLU A 301 -2.85 -1.37 -2.09
C GLU A 301 -1.47 -2.01 -1.85
N VAL A 302 -0.85 -1.69 -0.72
CA VAL A 302 0.40 -2.31 -0.27
C VAL A 302 0.21 -3.81 0.01
N ASP A 303 -0.84 -4.20 0.75
CA ASP A 303 -1.11 -5.61 1.03
C ASP A 303 -1.35 -6.40 -0.26
N GLY A 304 -2.04 -5.80 -1.24
CA GLY A 304 -2.22 -6.35 -2.57
C GLY A 304 -0.91 -6.56 -3.32
N LEU A 305 -0.01 -5.57 -3.31
CA LEU A 305 1.32 -5.68 -3.91
C LEU A 305 2.15 -6.77 -3.23
N VAL A 306 2.28 -6.73 -1.92
CA VAL A 306 3.05 -7.70 -1.13
C VAL A 306 2.55 -9.12 -1.38
N HIS A 307 1.22 -9.33 -1.43
CA HIS A 307 0.65 -10.62 -1.77
C HIS A 307 1.12 -11.14 -3.14
N ARG A 308 1.16 -10.28 -4.17
CA ARG A 308 1.62 -10.66 -5.52
C ARG A 308 3.12 -10.93 -5.58
N LEU A 309 3.93 -10.18 -4.82
CA LEU A 309 5.37 -10.44 -4.68
C LEU A 309 5.63 -11.80 -4.02
N VAL A 310 4.93 -12.10 -2.92
CA VAL A 310 5.00 -13.41 -2.23
C VAL A 310 4.56 -14.53 -3.16
N GLN A 311 3.46 -14.36 -3.90
CA GLN A 311 2.99 -15.35 -4.88
C GLN A 311 4.04 -15.63 -5.96
N GLY A 312 4.72 -14.60 -6.47
CA GLY A 312 5.78 -14.79 -7.45
C GLY A 312 6.96 -15.61 -6.91
N LEU A 313 7.37 -15.37 -5.66
CA LEU A 313 8.39 -16.18 -4.96
C LEU A 313 7.94 -17.63 -4.81
N GLU A 314 6.69 -17.84 -4.38
CA GLU A 314 6.14 -19.18 -4.23
C GLU A 314 6.09 -19.93 -5.55
N ASP A 315 5.61 -19.28 -6.61
CA ASP A 315 5.48 -19.90 -7.93
C ASP A 315 6.84 -20.26 -8.52
N GLN A 316 7.85 -19.40 -8.33
CA GLN A 316 9.22 -19.70 -8.69
C GLN A 316 9.72 -20.97 -7.98
N PHE A 317 9.58 -21.04 -6.65
CA PHE A 317 9.99 -22.22 -5.89
C PHE A 317 9.25 -23.47 -6.32
N LYS A 318 7.91 -23.39 -6.40
CA LYS A 318 7.04 -24.50 -6.83
C LYS A 318 7.51 -25.03 -8.18
N ASN A 319 7.82 -24.16 -9.14
CA ASN A 319 8.32 -24.57 -10.45
C ASN A 319 9.70 -25.26 -10.39
N ASP A 320 10.60 -24.78 -9.53
CA ASP A 320 11.95 -25.35 -9.36
C ASP A 320 11.92 -26.74 -8.71
N VAL A 321 11.07 -26.97 -7.71
CA VAL A 321 11.02 -28.27 -7.00
C VAL A 321 10.10 -29.31 -7.64
N ARG A 322 9.12 -28.88 -8.45
CA ARG A 322 8.10 -29.75 -9.06
C ARG A 322 8.66 -30.94 -9.87
N PRO A 323 9.73 -30.81 -10.68
CA PRO A 323 10.30 -31.94 -11.43
C PRO A 323 10.78 -33.08 -10.53
N TYR A 324 11.28 -32.73 -9.34
CA TYR A 324 11.82 -33.66 -8.35
C TYR A 324 10.71 -34.30 -7.53
N LEU A 325 9.75 -33.49 -7.05
CA LEU A 325 8.58 -33.99 -6.32
C LEU A 325 7.77 -35.01 -7.11
N ARG A 326 7.61 -34.82 -8.42
CA ARG A 326 6.92 -35.78 -9.32
C ARG A 326 7.58 -37.16 -9.42
N ARG A 327 8.85 -37.28 -9.01
CA ARG A 327 9.61 -38.53 -9.06
C ARG A 327 9.56 -39.31 -7.74
N MET A 328 8.99 -38.75 -6.69
CA MET A 328 8.78 -39.46 -5.41
C MET A 328 7.85 -40.65 -5.59
N MET A 329 7.98 -41.69 -4.77
CA MET A 329 7.13 -42.89 -4.81
C MET A 329 7.19 -43.67 -6.14
N THR A 330 8.26 -43.51 -6.92
CA THR A 330 8.52 -44.28 -8.15
C THR A 330 9.48 -45.45 -7.90
N ARG A 331 9.67 -46.30 -8.92
CA ARG A 331 10.69 -47.35 -8.87
C ARG A 331 12.11 -46.77 -8.73
N LYS A 332 12.40 -45.64 -9.40
CA LYS A 332 13.71 -44.97 -9.31
C LYS A 332 13.93 -44.42 -7.90
N TRP A 333 12.93 -43.74 -7.33
CA TRP A 333 12.95 -43.25 -5.95
C TRP A 333 13.29 -44.34 -4.94
N LEU A 334 12.76 -45.56 -5.07
CA LEU A 334 13.09 -46.65 -4.13
C LEU A 334 14.56 -47.11 -4.21
N SER A 335 15.25 -46.81 -5.32
CA SER A 335 16.63 -47.24 -5.58
C SER A 335 17.67 -46.16 -5.30
N THR A 336 17.35 -44.88 -5.51
CA THR A 336 18.30 -43.76 -5.36
C THR A 336 17.67 -42.56 -4.64
N ASP A 337 18.49 -41.69 -4.06
CA ASP A 337 18.05 -40.45 -3.37
C ASP A 337 18.31 -39.17 -4.18
N GLU A 338 18.82 -39.28 -5.41
CA GLU A 338 19.18 -38.15 -6.27
C GLU A 338 18.08 -37.08 -6.35
N ASP A 339 16.84 -37.47 -6.70
CA ASP A 339 15.74 -36.53 -6.87
C ASP A 339 15.33 -35.90 -5.52
N PHE A 340 15.46 -36.62 -4.41
CA PHE A 340 15.15 -36.10 -3.08
C PHE A 340 16.21 -35.11 -2.60
N GLN A 341 17.49 -35.41 -2.81
CA GLN A 341 18.59 -34.51 -2.48
C GLN A 341 18.52 -33.21 -3.32
N GLN A 342 18.03 -33.29 -4.56
CA GLN A 342 17.78 -32.10 -5.37
C GLN A 342 16.61 -31.24 -4.86
N LEU A 343 15.58 -31.86 -4.27
CA LEU A 343 14.49 -31.16 -3.56
C LEU A 343 15.03 -30.48 -2.29
N LEU A 344 15.78 -31.21 -1.47
CA LEU A 344 16.33 -30.72 -0.21
C LEU A 344 17.25 -29.51 -0.44
N SER A 345 18.24 -29.66 -1.33
CA SER A 345 19.19 -28.58 -1.66
C SER A 345 18.52 -27.30 -2.16
N ARG A 346 17.40 -27.40 -2.90
CA ARG A 346 16.63 -26.21 -3.34
C ARG A 346 15.86 -25.56 -2.20
N THR A 347 15.30 -26.39 -1.32
CA THR A 347 14.56 -25.93 -0.13
C THR A 347 15.53 -25.26 0.86
N GLU A 348 16.72 -25.80 1.06
CA GLU A 348 17.81 -25.19 1.85
C GLU A 348 18.23 -23.82 1.31
N LYS A 349 18.46 -23.71 -0.01
CA LYS A 349 18.79 -22.42 -0.65
C LYS A 349 17.68 -21.39 -0.46
N LEU A 350 16.42 -21.81 -0.46
CA LEU A 350 15.31 -20.91 -0.18
C LEU A 350 15.25 -20.52 1.30
N SER A 351 15.49 -21.47 2.22
CA SER A 351 15.59 -21.21 3.66
C SER A 351 16.60 -20.09 3.96
N GLN A 352 17.78 -20.14 3.32
CA GLN A 352 18.79 -19.09 3.45
C GLN A 352 18.25 -17.71 3.04
N ARG A 353 17.45 -17.62 1.97
CA ARG A 353 16.81 -16.37 1.56
C ARG A 353 15.67 -15.95 2.48
N CYS A 354 14.91 -16.90 3.04
CA CYS A 354 13.87 -16.60 4.02
C CYS A 354 14.42 -15.88 5.25
N SER A 355 15.70 -16.09 5.61
CA SER A 355 16.36 -15.34 6.69
C SER A 355 16.42 -13.82 6.44
N GLN A 356 16.35 -13.40 5.18
CA GLN A 356 16.38 -12.01 4.74
C GLN A 356 14.98 -11.38 4.65
N MET A 357 13.91 -12.13 4.95
CA MET A 357 12.53 -11.66 4.93
C MET A 357 12.01 -11.36 6.34
N ARG A 358 11.30 -10.24 6.50
CA ARG A 358 10.75 -9.82 7.79
C ARG A 358 9.43 -10.53 8.16
N HIS A 359 9.18 -10.65 9.47
CA HIS A 359 7.87 -11.07 10.01
C HIS A 359 6.78 -10.02 9.68
N PRO A 360 5.50 -10.40 9.46
CA PRO A 360 4.92 -11.75 9.46
C PRO A 360 5.05 -12.51 8.14
N TYR A 361 5.54 -11.86 7.07
CA TYR A 361 5.52 -12.42 5.73
C TYR A 361 6.36 -13.69 5.59
N VAL A 362 7.52 -13.75 6.24
CA VAL A 362 8.35 -14.96 6.26
C VAL A 362 7.59 -16.17 6.81
N GLN A 363 6.79 -15.98 7.86
CA GLN A 363 6.05 -17.06 8.50
C GLN A 363 4.90 -17.58 7.63
N MET A 364 4.18 -16.66 6.99
CA MET A 364 3.13 -17.01 6.03
C MET A 364 3.72 -17.72 4.82
N PHE A 365 4.84 -17.24 4.30
CA PHE A 365 5.54 -17.82 3.15
C PHE A 365 6.05 -19.22 3.45
N VAL A 366 6.87 -19.41 4.49
CA VAL A 366 7.41 -20.73 4.89
C VAL A 366 6.29 -21.75 5.13
N SER A 367 5.21 -21.33 5.80
CA SER A 367 4.02 -22.15 6.02
C SER A 367 3.36 -22.64 4.73
N SER A 368 3.21 -21.75 3.75
CA SER A 368 2.66 -22.07 2.43
C SER A 368 3.56 -23.06 1.67
N LEU A 369 4.87 -22.87 1.75
CA LEU A 369 5.86 -23.77 1.14
C LEU A 369 5.86 -25.16 1.80
N HIS A 370 5.81 -25.22 3.13
CA HIS A 370 5.73 -26.47 3.89
C HIS A 370 4.49 -27.27 3.45
N TYR A 371 3.34 -26.60 3.41
CA TYR A 371 2.11 -27.21 2.92
C TYR A 371 2.24 -27.73 1.48
N TYR A 372 2.83 -26.95 0.58
CA TYR A 372 3.04 -27.36 -0.81
C TYR A 372 3.92 -28.60 -0.93
N VAL A 373 5.08 -28.62 -0.26
CA VAL A 373 6.05 -29.73 -0.34
C VAL A 373 5.42 -31.00 0.22
N VAL A 374 4.80 -30.94 1.40
CA VAL A 374 4.10 -32.08 2.02
C VAL A 374 2.99 -32.58 1.12
N LYS A 375 2.16 -31.67 0.60
CA LYS A 375 1.04 -32.03 -0.28
C LYS A 375 1.53 -32.75 -1.53
N GLU A 376 2.52 -32.21 -2.24
CA GLU A 376 3.00 -32.80 -3.50
C GLU A 376 3.81 -34.08 -3.28
N TYR A 377 4.55 -34.20 -2.19
CA TYR A 377 5.25 -35.43 -1.82
C TYR A 377 4.25 -36.56 -1.55
N VAL A 378 3.27 -36.34 -0.65
CA VAL A 378 2.26 -37.34 -0.28
C VAL A 378 1.34 -37.66 -1.46
N SER A 379 1.01 -36.67 -2.29
CA SER A 379 0.20 -36.85 -3.49
C SER A 379 0.79 -37.88 -4.46
N GLN A 380 2.10 -38.11 -4.45
CA GLN A 380 2.69 -39.14 -5.32
C GLN A 380 2.21 -40.55 -4.99
N LEU A 381 1.81 -40.84 -3.74
CA LEU A 381 1.15 -42.10 -3.38
C LEU A 381 -0.20 -42.27 -4.08
N MET A 382 -0.87 -41.16 -4.41
CA MET A 382 -2.18 -41.13 -5.04
C MET A 382 -2.08 -41.17 -6.57
N LYS A 383 -1.02 -40.55 -7.11
CA LYS A 383 -0.81 -40.33 -8.54
C LYS A 383 -0.06 -41.48 -9.23
N ASN A 384 0.87 -42.14 -8.54
CA ASN A 384 1.74 -43.16 -9.15
C ASN A 384 1.12 -44.56 -9.19
N ASN A 385 1.51 -45.33 -10.21
CA ASN A 385 1.06 -46.72 -10.42
C ASN A 385 2.06 -47.77 -9.91
N TYR A 386 3.13 -47.34 -9.23
CA TYR A 386 4.15 -48.24 -8.69
C TYR A 386 3.69 -48.90 -7.38
N SER A 387 4.11 -50.15 -7.16
CA SER A 387 3.69 -50.96 -6.02
C SER A 387 4.87 -51.73 -5.41
N CYS A 388 5.13 -51.48 -4.13
CA CYS A 388 6.20 -52.02 -3.31
C CYS A 388 5.86 -53.40 -2.74
N LYS A 389 5.53 -54.36 -3.61
CA LYS A 389 5.21 -55.74 -3.19
C LYS A 389 6.38 -56.43 -2.48
N ASN A 390 6.07 -57.38 -1.59
CA ASN A 390 7.03 -58.16 -0.80
C ASN A 390 7.92 -57.24 0.07
N ARG A 391 9.17 -57.63 0.37
CA ARG A 391 10.11 -56.86 1.20
C ARG A 391 10.36 -55.40 0.77
N LYS A 392 9.90 -54.99 -0.42
CA LYS A 392 10.01 -53.61 -0.89
C LYS A 392 9.19 -52.62 -0.05
N HIS A 393 8.08 -53.03 0.57
CA HIS A 393 7.28 -52.12 1.40
C HIS A 393 8.05 -51.68 2.66
N ASP A 394 8.83 -52.59 3.26
CA ASP A 394 9.67 -52.29 4.43
C ASP A 394 10.75 -51.27 4.08
N LYS A 395 11.46 -51.50 2.96
CA LYS A 395 12.43 -50.53 2.42
C LYS A 395 11.78 -49.18 2.10
N ALA A 396 10.59 -49.18 1.50
CA ALA A 396 9.88 -47.94 1.16
C ALA A 396 9.46 -47.15 2.40
N ALA A 397 8.99 -47.82 3.45
CA ALA A 397 8.61 -47.18 4.71
C ALA A 397 9.80 -46.58 5.43
N THR A 398 10.91 -47.32 5.56
CA THR A 398 12.14 -46.78 6.19
C THR A 398 12.67 -45.58 5.41
N LYS A 399 12.71 -45.67 4.08
CA LYS A 399 13.15 -44.58 3.22
C LYS A 399 12.25 -43.35 3.34
N MET A 400 10.93 -43.55 3.35
CA MET A 400 9.97 -42.47 3.52
C MET A 400 10.17 -41.77 4.87
N ARG A 401 10.37 -42.51 5.96
CA ARG A 401 10.63 -41.93 7.28
C ARG A 401 11.88 -41.04 7.29
N VAL A 402 13.02 -41.54 6.81
CA VAL A 402 14.27 -40.77 6.75
C VAL A 402 14.09 -39.47 5.96
N GLN A 403 13.49 -39.56 4.76
CA GLN A 403 13.22 -38.38 3.95
C GLN A 403 12.21 -37.43 4.59
N TRP A 404 11.28 -37.95 5.38
CA TRP A 404 10.30 -37.15 6.09
C TRP A 404 10.93 -36.37 7.24
N ASP A 405 11.80 -37.02 8.01
CA ASP A 405 12.56 -36.40 9.09
C ASP A 405 13.42 -35.26 8.54
N GLU A 406 14.16 -35.48 7.45
CA GLU A 406 14.96 -34.42 6.79
C GLU A 406 14.11 -33.21 6.33
N LEU A 407 12.89 -33.44 5.83
CA LEU A 407 11.99 -32.34 5.46
C LEU A 407 11.42 -31.61 6.67
N ASN A 408 11.03 -32.35 7.71
CA ASN A 408 10.50 -31.76 8.94
C ASN A 408 11.55 -30.89 9.62
N ASP A 409 12.78 -31.39 9.78
CA ASP A 409 13.90 -30.66 10.38
C ASP A 409 14.14 -29.33 9.66
N LEU A 410 14.13 -29.35 8.32
CA LEU A 410 14.35 -28.16 7.51
C LEU A 410 13.23 -27.12 7.64
N PHE A 411 11.95 -27.55 7.68
CA PHE A 411 10.83 -26.62 7.88
C PHE A 411 10.68 -26.14 9.32
N GLU A 412 11.10 -26.94 10.29
CA GLU A 412 11.21 -26.57 11.71
C GLU A 412 12.30 -25.52 11.93
N GLU A 413 13.46 -25.65 11.27
CA GLU A 413 14.53 -24.63 11.28
C GLU A 413 14.02 -23.28 10.72
N MET A 414 13.22 -23.32 9.65
CA MET A 414 12.52 -22.14 9.12
C MET A 414 11.35 -21.65 10.00
N LYS A 415 11.10 -22.30 11.14
CA LYS A 415 10.07 -21.97 12.13
C LYS A 415 8.65 -21.99 11.56
N THR A 416 8.34 -22.95 10.69
CA THR A 416 6.98 -23.10 10.12
C THR A 416 5.90 -23.14 11.22
N THR A 417 4.74 -22.52 10.96
CA THR A 417 3.57 -22.64 11.86
C THR A 417 2.64 -23.80 11.48
N HIS A 418 3.09 -24.66 10.55
CA HIS A 418 2.33 -25.81 10.03
C HIS A 418 2.86 -27.15 10.57
N ASP A 419 3.25 -27.20 11.84
CA ASP A 419 3.68 -28.40 12.58
C ASP A 419 2.68 -29.57 12.53
N TRP A 420 1.38 -29.27 12.39
CA TRP A 420 0.32 -30.26 12.17
C TRP A 420 0.52 -31.14 10.93
N LEU A 421 1.44 -30.77 10.03
CA LEU A 421 1.82 -31.60 8.88
C LEU A 421 2.86 -32.68 9.24
N HIS A 422 3.61 -32.55 10.33
CA HIS A 422 4.69 -33.48 10.66
C HIS A 422 4.20 -34.94 10.82
N PRO A 423 3.07 -35.23 11.49
CA PRO A 423 2.65 -36.61 11.74
C PRO A 423 2.28 -37.43 10.48
N VAL A 424 1.96 -36.80 9.34
CA VAL A 424 1.45 -37.54 8.17
C VAL A 424 2.47 -38.54 7.62
N GLY A 425 3.76 -38.19 7.61
CA GLY A 425 4.81 -39.09 7.13
C GLY A 425 4.96 -40.32 8.00
N ASP A 426 4.87 -40.17 9.33
CA ASP A 426 4.89 -41.27 10.28
C ASP A 426 3.68 -42.19 10.10
N HIS A 427 2.47 -41.63 10.02
CA HIS A 427 1.26 -42.42 9.81
C HIS A 427 1.33 -43.24 8.52
N LEU A 428 1.77 -42.61 7.42
CA LEU A 428 1.88 -43.28 6.13
C LEU A 428 3.00 -44.33 6.14
N SER A 429 4.15 -44.03 6.72
CA SER A 429 5.27 -44.96 6.85
C SER A 429 4.90 -46.17 7.71
N ASN A 430 4.17 -45.98 8.81
CA ASN A 430 3.68 -47.05 9.67
C ASN A 430 2.71 -47.98 8.92
N ILE A 431 1.78 -47.42 8.13
CA ILE A 431 0.85 -48.20 7.29
C ILE A 431 1.61 -49.01 6.23
N ILE A 432 2.57 -48.39 5.54
CA ILE A 432 3.34 -49.02 4.47
C ILE A 432 4.27 -50.12 5.03
N GLY A 433 4.95 -49.84 6.14
CA GLY A 433 5.97 -50.68 6.75
C GLY A 433 5.41 -51.86 7.56
N GLU A 434 4.16 -51.77 8.03
CA GLU A 434 3.54 -52.81 8.85
C GLU A 434 3.70 -54.20 8.22
N LYS A 435 4.37 -55.12 8.91
CA LYS A 435 4.69 -56.45 8.41
C LYS A 435 3.44 -57.31 8.32
N ASN A 436 2.58 -57.26 9.34
CA ASN A 436 1.36 -58.04 9.36
C ASN A 436 0.20 -57.25 8.75
N LYS A 437 -0.31 -57.73 7.60
CA LYS A 437 -1.45 -57.10 6.90
C LYS A 437 -2.67 -56.86 7.78
N ARG A 438 -2.89 -57.69 8.82
CA ARG A 438 -4.02 -57.57 9.74
C ARG A 438 -3.88 -56.42 10.73
N ASP A 439 -2.65 -56.00 11.01
CA ASP A 439 -2.33 -55.00 12.04
C ASP A 439 -2.30 -53.58 11.47
N ILE A 440 -2.34 -53.42 10.13
CA ILE A 440 -2.45 -52.11 9.46
C ILE A 440 -3.60 -51.27 10.00
N LYS A 441 -4.72 -51.92 10.36
CA LYS A 441 -5.91 -51.25 10.91
C LYS A 441 -5.63 -50.52 12.23
N ASN A 442 -4.60 -50.92 12.97
CA ASN A 442 -4.24 -50.33 14.26
C ASN A 442 -3.68 -48.92 14.10
N HIS A 443 -3.04 -48.63 12.96
CA HIS A 443 -2.48 -47.31 12.64
C HIS A 443 -3.54 -46.29 12.20
N LEU A 444 -4.75 -46.74 11.83
CA LEU A 444 -5.79 -45.85 11.28
C LEU A 444 -6.42 -44.92 12.31
N LYS A 445 -6.41 -45.28 13.59
CA LYS A 445 -7.06 -44.48 14.64
C LYS A 445 -6.42 -43.10 14.76
N HIS A 446 -5.08 -43.05 14.85
CA HIS A 446 -4.33 -41.80 14.98
C HIS A 446 -4.33 -41.00 13.67
N LEU A 447 -4.15 -41.67 12.53
CA LEU A 447 -4.26 -41.02 11.22
C LEU A 447 -5.61 -40.31 11.02
N VAL A 448 -6.73 -40.92 11.43
CA VAL A 448 -8.07 -40.32 11.29
C VAL A 448 -8.30 -39.18 12.29
N ALA A 449 -7.67 -39.24 13.46
CA ALA A 449 -7.74 -38.16 14.44
C ALA A 449 -7.01 -36.91 13.93
N ASP A 450 -5.80 -37.08 13.39
CA ASP A 450 -4.96 -35.98 12.93
C ASP A 450 -5.39 -35.48 11.53
N TYR A 451 -5.86 -36.38 10.65
CA TYR A 451 -6.24 -36.07 9.27
C TYR A 451 -7.64 -36.64 8.94
N PRO A 452 -8.72 -36.05 9.50
CA PRO A 452 -10.08 -36.56 9.33
C PRO A 452 -10.62 -36.47 7.90
N ASP A 453 -10.00 -35.64 7.06
CA ASP A 453 -10.33 -35.45 5.64
C ASP A 453 -9.85 -36.62 4.74
N ILE A 454 -9.03 -37.54 5.25
CA ILE A 454 -8.59 -38.73 4.50
C ILE A 454 -9.80 -39.56 4.03
N SER A 455 -9.82 -39.93 2.75
CA SER A 455 -10.91 -40.67 2.12
C SER A 455 -10.54 -42.13 1.93
N LYS A 456 -11.55 -42.97 1.65
CA LYS A 456 -11.33 -44.37 1.22
C LYS A 456 -10.44 -44.45 -0.01
N LYS A 457 -10.55 -43.48 -0.92
CA LYS A 457 -9.73 -43.44 -2.15
C LYS A 457 -8.27 -43.19 -1.79
N HIS A 458 -8.00 -42.25 -0.88
CA HIS A 458 -6.65 -41.97 -0.37
C HIS A 458 -6.03 -43.21 0.26
N LEU A 459 -6.71 -43.82 1.25
CA LEU A 459 -6.20 -45.02 1.90
C LEU A 459 -6.03 -46.20 0.92
N SER A 460 -6.95 -46.37 -0.04
CA SER A 460 -6.81 -47.41 -1.06
C SER A 460 -5.55 -47.24 -1.91
N ALA A 461 -5.15 -46.00 -2.23
CA ALA A 461 -3.93 -45.73 -2.99
C ALA A 461 -2.66 -46.01 -2.16
N VAL A 462 -2.65 -45.62 -0.88
CA VAL A 462 -1.55 -45.98 0.05
C VAL A 462 -1.40 -47.50 0.15
N LEU A 463 -2.51 -48.24 0.31
CA LEU A 463 -2.49 -49.70 0.35
C LEU A 463 -2.04 -50.31 -0.99
N TYR A 464 -2.39 -49.71 -2.11
CA TYR A 464 -1.92 -50.11 -3.44
C TYR A 464 -0.40 -49.95 -3.56
N PHE A 465 0.13 -48.79 -3.18
CA PHE A 465 1.57 -48.52 -3.15
C PHE A 465 2.31 -49.52 -2.26
N ARG A 466 1.76 -49.86 -1.08
CA ARG A 466 2.29 -50.93 -0.21
C ARG A 466 2.32 -52.32 -0.87
N GLY A 467 1.51 -52.59 -1.89
CA GLY A 467 1.37 -53.92 -2.49
C GLY A 467 0.13 -54.71 -2.06
N LEU A 468 -0.79 -54.08 -1.33
CA LEU A 468 -2.09 -54.66 -0.97
C LEU A 468 -3.16 -54.21 -1.97
N VAL A 469 -3.17 -54.84 -3.14
CA VAL A 469 -4.03 -54.42 -4.28
C VAL A 469 -5.49 -54.85 -4.11
N ARG A 470 -5.71 -56.11 -3.71
CA ARG A 470 -7.03 -56.76 -3.52
C ARG A 470 -6.98 -57.70 -2.31
N GLY A 471 -8.13 -58.19 -1.86
CA GLY A 471 -8.23 -59.21 -0.80
C GLY A 471 -9.16 -58.85 0.35
N ARG A 472 -9.41 -59.81 1.24
CA ARG A 472 -10.26 -59.63 2.44
C ARG A 472 -9.68 -58.56 3.37
N GLU A 473 -8.38 -58.60 3.58
CA GLU A 473 -7.65 -57.68 4.46
C GLU A 473 -7.81 -56.23 4.01
N LYS A 474 -7.70 -55.94 2.70
CA LYS A 474 -7.94 -54.60 2.15
C LYS A 474 -9.35 -54.10 2.47
N ARG A 475 -10.37 -54.96 2.29
CA ARG A 475 -11.77 -54.61 2.59
C ARG A 475 -11.97 -54.30 4.07
N VAL A 476 -11.40 -55.12 4.96
CA VAL A 476 -11.47 -54.92 6.42
C VAL A 476 -10.81 -53.61 6.83
N ILE A 477 -9.64 -53.27 6.28
CA ILE A 477 -8.94 -52.00 6.57
C ILE A 477 -9.78 -50.80 6.11
N LEU A 478 -10.36 -50.85 4.91
CA LEU A 478 -11.23 -49.77 4.40
C LEU A 478 -12.56 -49.66 5.17
N GLN A 479 -13.09 -50.77 5.68
CA GLN A 479 -14.25 -50.78 6.57
C GLN A 479 -13.91 -50.15 7.92
N CYS A 480 -12.77 -50.51 8.53
CA CYS A 480 -12.26 -49.89 9.76
C CYS A 480 -12.16 -48.36 9.62
N LEU A 481 -11.61 -47.86 8.50
CA LEU A 481 -11.59 -46.42 8.21
C LEU A 481 -13.00 -45.81 8.24
N THR A 482 -13.99 -46.49 7.65
CA THR A 482 -15.38 -46.00 7.62
C THR A 482 -15.97 -45.89 9.02
N GLU A 483 -15.74 -46.91 9.85
CA GLU A 483 -16.23 -46.99 11.21
C GLU A 483 -15.59 -45.91 12.09
N LEU A 484 -14.27 -45.73 11.99
CA LEU A 484 -13.54 -44.69 12.71
C LEU A 484 -14.06 -43.29 12.32
N LYS A 485 -14.25 -43.02 11.03
CA LYS A 485 -14.80 -41.74 10.57
C LYS A 485 -16.25 -41.52 11.04
N LYS A 486 -17.09 -42.55 11.06
CA LYS A 486 -18.47 -42.46 11.61
C LYS A 486 -18.47 -42.14 13.10
N LYS A 487 -17.59 -42.80 13.87
CA LYS A 487 -17.42 -42.54 15.32
C LYS A 487 -16.94 -41.11 15.59
N LEU A 488 -16.00 -40.62 14.79
CA LEU A 488 -15.52 -39.24 14.89
C LEU A 488 -16.63 -38.22 14.56
N GLY A 489 -17.45 -38.50 13.54
CA GLY A 489 -18.59 -37.64 13.17
C GLY A 489 -19.74 -37.63 14.18
N THR A 490 -19.89 -38.66 15.01
CA THR A 490 -20.94 -38.75 16.04
C THR A 490 -20.52 -38.18 17.40
N ALA A 491 -19.22 -37.98 17.64
CA ALA A 491 -18.68 -37.51 18.92
C ALA A 491 -18.69 -35.99 19.13
N GLY A 492 -19.29 -35.19 18.24
CA GLY A 492 -19.38 -33.72 18.39
C GLY A 492 -18.02 -33.02 18.39
N ASN A 493 -17.53 -32.61 17.22
CA ASN A 493 -16.19 -32.06 17.09
C ASN A 493 -16.11 -30.56 17.51
N THR A 494 -15.38 -30.26 18.58
CA THR A 494 -14.96 -28.92 19.06
C THR A 494 -13.52 -28.54 18.69
N GLY A 495 -12.81 -29.33 17.86
CA GLY A 495 -11.47 -29.02 17.36
C GLY A 495 -11.44 -28.47 15.93
N ASP A 496 -10.51 -27.54 15.67
CA ASP A 496 -10.28 -26.71 14.48
C ASP A 496 -10.64 -27.37 13.12
N LYS A 497 -11.89 -27.20 12.67
CA LYS A 497 -12.46 -27.75 11.42
C LYS A 497 -11.89 -27.14 10.12
N LYS A 498 -10.76 -26.43 10.14
CA LYS A 498 -10.31 -25.59 9.02
C LYS A 498 -9.11 -26.12 8.23
N ARG A 499 -8.43 -27.19 8.68
CA ARG A 499 -7.22 -27.70 8.01
C ARG A 499 -7.52 -28.98 7.24
N GLY A 500 -7.25 -28.97 5.93
CA GLY A 500 -7.40 -30.13 5.06
C GLY A 500 -6.13 -30.36 4.26
N LEU A 501 -5.61 -31.58 4.28
CA LEU A 501 -4.42 -32.00 3.53
C LEU A 501 -4.81 -32.93 2.39
N PHE A 502 -5.53 -34.00 2.71
CA PHE A 502 -5.97 -35.02 1.76
C PHE A 502 -7.10 -34.53 0.85
N ILE A 503 -7.93 -33.58 1.28
CA ILE A 503 -9.00 -33.02 0.44
C ILE A 503 -8.46 -32.34 -0.83
N ASP A 504 -7.25 -31.80 -0.77
CA ASP A 504 -6.57 -31.14 -1.88
C ASP A 504 -5.80 -32.12 -2.79
N MET A 505 -5.82 -33.42 -2.48
CA MET A 505 -5.12 -34.47 -3.23
C MET A 505 -6.08 -35.23 -4.14
N GLN A 506 -5.88 -35.15 -5.44
CA GLN A 506 -6.65 -35.97 -6.39
C GLN A 506 -6.08 -37.39 -6.48
N VAL A 507 -6.98 -38.40 -6.48
CA VAL A 507 -6.62 -39.81 -6.64
C VAL A 507 -6.89 -40.25 -8.07
N THR A 508 -5.86 -40.77 -8.75
CA THR A 508 -5.99 -41.29 -10.12
C THR A 508 -6.79 -42.60 -10.12
N ILE A 509 -7.85 -42.67 -10.94
CA ILE A 509 -8.84 -43.77 -10.96
C ILE A 509 -8.24 -45.14 -11.30
N ALA A 510 -7.06 -45.18 -11.94
CA ALA A 510 -6.35 -46.43 -12.24
C ALA A 510 -6.06 -47.28 -10.97
N ASN A 511 -5.93 -46.65 -9.80
CA ASN A 511 -5.66 -47.30 -8.52
C ASN A 511 -6.93 -47.80 -7.79
N THR A 512 -8.14 -47.50 -8.30
CA THR A 512 -9.42 -47.76 -7.61
C THR A 512 -10.34 -48.78 -8.27
N ASN A 513 -10.17 -49.10 -9.56
CA ASN A 513 -11.10 -50.00 -10.27
C ASN A 513 -10.79 -51.47 -10.02
N CYS A 514 -11.23 -51.96 -8.86
CA CYS A 514 -11.35 -53.38 -8.58
C CYS A 514 -12.62 -53.68 -7.78
N LEU A 515 -13.77 -53.04 -8.09
CA LEU A 515 -15.09 -53.52 -7.67
C LEU A 515 -16.17 -53.14 -8.71
N ALA A 516 -16.66 -54.18 -9.40
CA ALA A 516 -18.02 -54.46 -9.86
C ALA A 516 -18.87 -53.34 -10.48
N ASN A 517 -19.07 -53.44 -11.79
CA ASN A 517 -20.38 -53.34 -12.44
C ASN A 517 -20.29 -54.08 -13.79
N MET A 518 -20.50 -55.40 -13.78
CA MET A 518 -20.96 -56.13 -14.96
C MET A 518 -22.43 -56.45 -14.70
N PRO A 519 -23.38 -55.93 -15.51
CA PRO A 519 -24.73 -56.45 -15.49
C PRO A 519 -24.71 -57.86 -16.07
N PHE A 520 -25.09 -58.85 -15.25
CA PHE A 520 -25.53 -60.14 -15.72
C PHE A 520 -26.85 -59.95 -16.47
N SER A 521 -26.79 -59.76 -17.78
CA SER A 521 -27.92 -59.97 -18.69
C SER A 521 -27.42 -59.79 -20.12
N CYS A 522 -27.14 -60.93 -20.77
CA CYS A 522 -27.33 -61.21 -22.20
C CYS A 522 -26.62 -62.52 -22.55
N LEU A 523 -27.12 -63.62 -21.99
CA LEU A 523 -26.99 -64.96 -22.55
C LEU A 523 -28.39 -65.40 -22.98
N SER A 524 -28.85 -64.90 -24.12
CA SER A 524 -29.99 -65.46 -24.85
C SER A 524 -30.09 -64.83 -26.24
N SER A 525 -29.28 -65.29 -27.19
CA SER A 525 -29.62 -65.40 -28.62
C SER A 525 -28.37 -65.82 -29.40
N LEU A 526 -27.99 -67.08 -29.26
CA LEU A 526 -27.38 -67.81 -30.37
C LEU A 526 -28.54 -68.51 -31.08
N LEU A 527 -28.86 -68.07 -32.30
CA LEU A 527 -29.19 -68.95 -33.41
C LEU A 527 -28.88 -68.18 -34.72
N PRO A 528 -28.35 -68.86 -35.75
CA PRO A 528 -27.87 -68.26 -36.99
C PRO A 528 -29.01 -68.17 -38.02
N ASP A 529 -28.86 -67.30 -39.01
CA ASP A 529 -29.23 -67.63 -40.39
C ASP A 529 -28.62 -66.62 -41.39
N SER A 530 -27.99 -67.18 -42.43
CA SER A 530 -27.34 -66.61 -43.62
C SER A 530 -25.82 -66.44 -43.55
#